data_AF-C7LU84-F1
#
_entry.id   AF-C7LU84-F1
#
_cell.length_a   1.000
_cell.length_b   1.000
_cell.length_c   1.000
_cell.angle_alpha   90.00
_cell.angle_beta   90.00
_cell.angle_gamma   90.00
#
_symmetry.space_group_name_H-M   'P 1'
#
loop_
_entity.id
_entity.type
_entity.pdbx_description
1 polymer ?
#
loop_
_entity_poly.entity_id
_entity_poly.type
_entity_poly.pdbx_seq_one_letter_code
_entity_poly.pdbx_strand_id
1 'polypeptide(L)'
;MTARNAMTGVIRKICLCCQGGSPKFVRECGHVQCPLHSCRMIEDGEDAALQNCIAAFCLACAGSPEAVADCSADIPIGAQPPCPAHSFRMPEETPLPQLVRPLPGLGAACEQGAKSGSRKDGNFVGPDGMPQVPAALNQLRHEQLAAIIPGRAPEALDI
;
A
#
# COMPACT_ATOMS: atom_id res chain seq x y z
N MET A 1 -3.79 25.10 -7.79
CA MET A 1 -2.46 24.86 -8.38
C MET A 1 -2.30 23.36 -8.51
N THR A 2 -1.96 22.92 -9.71
CA THR A 2 -2.37 21.66 -10.31
C THR A 2 -1.66 20.45 -9.69
N ALA A 3 -2.43 19.47 -9.22
CA ALA A 3 -1.97 18.20 -8.65
C ALA A 3 -1.20 17.27 -9.63
N ARG A 4 -0.95 17.73 -10.87
CA ARG A 4 -0.33 16.97 -11.97
C ARG A 4 1.09 16.47 -11.68
N ASN A 5 1.76 17.00 -10.66
CA ASN A 5 3.16 16.67 -10.34
C ASN A 5 3.31 16.02 -8.95
N ALA A 6 2.22 15.53 -8.35
CA ALA A 6 2.28 14.91 -7.04
C ALA A 6 3.13 13.63 -7.05
N MET A 7 2.93 12.75 -8.03
CA MET A 7 3.61 11.46 -8.11
C MET A 7 5.10 11.59 -8.47
N THR A 8 5.47 12.49 -9.40
CA THR A 8 6.89 12.78 -9.69
C THR A 8 7.61 13.28 -8.44
N GLY A 9 6.95 14.14 -7.65
CA GLY A 9 7.45 14.58 -6.35
C GLY A 9 7.65 13.44 -5.34
N VAL A 10 6.70 12.51 -5.27
CA VAL A 10 6.78 11.31 -4.42
C VAL A 10 7.95 10.43 -4.81
N ILE A 11 8.09 10.09 -6.10
CA ILE A 11 9.19 9.26 -6.61
C ILE A 11 10.54 9.91 -6.27
N ARG A 12 10.67 11.22 -6.52
CA ARG A 12 11.89 11.95 -6.20
C ARG A 12 12.22 11.91 -4.71
N LYS A 13 11.21 12.07 -3.84
CA LYS A 13 11.38 11.97 -2.38
C LYS A 13 11.85 10.58 -1.96
N ILE A 14 11.27 9.51 -2.52
CA ILE A 14 11.70 8.13 -2.25
C ILE A 14 13.16 7.93 -2.66
N CYS A 15 13.53 8.34 -3.88
CA CYS A 15 14.90 8.19 -4.37
C CYS A 15 15.89 8.99 -3.52
N LEU A 16 15.53 10.20 -3.08
CA LEU A 16 16.35 10.99 -2.17
C LEU A 16 16.53 10.29 -0.82
N CYS A 17 15.47 9.75 -0.22
CA CYS A 17 15.58 8.98 1.02
C CYS A 17 16.51 7.77 0.86
N CYS A 18 16.40 7.03 -0.26
CA CYS A 18 17.26 5.88 -0.57
C CYS A 18 18.73 6.27 -0.74
N GLN A 19 19.02 7.42 -1.37
CA GLN A 19 20.37 7.88 -1.71
C GLN A 19 20.95 8.89 -0.70
N GLY A 20 20.44 8.90 0.54
CA GLY A 20 20.97 9.76 1.61
C GLY A 20 20.77 11.26 1.39
N GLY A 21 19.74 11.64 0.63
CA GLY A 21 19.36 13.04 0.37
C GLY A 21 20.10 13.71 -0.79
N SER A 22 20.99 13.01 -1.50
CA SER A 22 21.80 13.59 -2.58
C SER A 22 21.18 13.40 -3.97
N PRO A 23 20.77 14.49 -4.67
CA PRO A 23 20.27 14.39 -6.04
C PRO A 23 21.33 13.88 -7.03
N LYS A 24 22.62 14.09 -6.73
CA LYS A 24 23.73 13.57 -7.54
C LYS A 24 23.72 12.04 -7.54
N PHE A 25 23.56 11.43 -6.36
CA PHE A 25 23.52 9.97 -6.23
C PHE A 25 22.24 9.37 -6.82
N VAL A 26 21.11 10.08 -6.81
CA VAL A 26 19.90 9.64 -7.55
C VAL A 26 20.16 9.52 -9.06
N ARG A 27 20.88 10.49 -9.65
CA ARG A 27 21.23 10.45 -11.08
C ARG A 27 22.17 9.29 -11.40
N GLU A 28 23.17 9.09 -10.55
CA GLU A 28 24.22 8.06 -10.69
C GLU A 28 23.76 6.66 -10.24
N CYS A 29 22.54 6.51 -9.72
CA CYS A 29 22.00 5.24 -9.25
C CYS A 29 21.97 4.19 -10.37
N GLY A 30 22.78 3.13 -10.20
CA GLY A 30 22.94 2.03 -11.14
C GLY A 30 21.96 0.85 -10.97
N HIS A 31 21.01 0.95 -10.05
CA HIS A 31 20.05 -0.14 -9.76
C HIS A 31 18.96 -0.24 -10.83
N VAL A 32 19.30 -0.81 -11.99
CA VAL A 32 18.40 -0.96 -13.16
C VAL A 32 17.16 -1.81 -12.89
N GLN A 33 17.22 -2.70 -11.89
CA GLN A 33 16.08 -3.53 -11.47
C GLN A 33 15.15 -2.80 -10.48
N CYS A 34 15.48 -1.58 -10.06
CA CYS A 34 14.59 -0.80 -9.20
C CYS A 34 13.37 -0.34 -10.03
N PRO A 35 12.13 -0.59 -9.57
CA PRO A 35 10.93 -0.17 -10.29
C PRO A 35 10.82 1.34 -10.53
N LEU A 36 11.51 2.14 -9.72
CA LEU A 36 11.55 3.61 -9.86
C LEU A 36 12.68 4.09 -10.80
N HIS A 37 13.55 3.21 -11.30
CA HIS A 37 14.74 3.61 -12.06
C HIS A 37 14.35 4.45 -13.28
N SER A 38 13.45 3.96 -14.13
CA SER A 38 12.96 4.68 -15.32
C SER A 38 12.25 5.99 -14.98
N CYS A 39 11.60 6.06 -13.82
CA CYS A 39 10.70 7.16 -13.45
C CYS A 39 11.41 8.25 -12.60
N ARG A 40 12.65 8.02 -12.12
CA ARG A 40 13.33 8.87 -11.13
C ARG A 40 13.75 10.27 -11.62
N MET A 41 13.82 10.48 -12.93
CA MET A 41 14.22 11.75 -13.56
C MET A 41 13.11 12.38 -14.40
N ILE A 42 11.89 11.87 -14.33
CA ILE A 42 10.75 12.40 -15.09
C ILE A 42 10.27 13.70 -14.44
N GLU A 43 10.18 14.76 -15.23
CA GLU A 43 9.60 16.04 -14.81
C GLU A 43 8.08 16.04 -15.03
N ASP A 44 7.63 15.49 -16.16
CA ASP A 44 6.24 15.33 -16.55
C ASP A 44 6.00 13.90 -17.05
N GLY A 45 5.07 13.18 -16.43
CA GLY A 45 4.72 11.81 -16.80
C GLY A 45 3.22 11.58 -16.73
N GLU A 46 2.73 10.58 -17.44
CA GLU A 46 1.34 10.16 -17.32
C GLU A 46 1.11 9.57 -15.92
N ASP A 47 0.07 10.06 -15.23
CA ASP A 47 -0.25 9.64 -13.86
C ASP A 47 -0.34 8.12 -13.73
N ALA A 48 -0.94 7.43 -14.70
CA ALA A 48 -1.04 5.97 -14.72
C ALA A 48 0.33 5.27 -14.77
N ALA A 49 1.29 5.80 -15.54
CA ALA A 49 2.63 5.24 -15.63
C ALA A 49 3.39 5.42 -14.31
N LEU A 50 3.32 6.61 -13.72
CA LEU A 50 3.97 6.92 -12.44
C LEU A 50 3.37 6.10 -11.29
N GLN A 51 2.03 5.97 -11.28
CA GLN A 51 1.28 5.12 -10.36
C GLN A 51 1.74 3.66 -10.45
N ASN A 52 1.96 3.14 -11.66
CA ASN A 52 2.50 1.80 -11.86
C ASN A 52 3.95 1.65 -11.35
N CYS A 53 4.81 2.66 -11.51
CA CYS A 53 6.17 2.63 -10.92
C CYS A 53 6.10 2.53 -9.38
N ILE A 54 5.21 3.32 -8.76
CA ILE A 54 5.03 3.34 -7.30
C ILE A 54 4.43 2.01 -6.81
N ALA A 55 3.41 1.48 -7.46
CA ALA A 55 2.82 0.20 -7.11
C ALA A 55 3.85 -0.95 -7.19
N ALA A 56 4.66 -0.99 -8.24
CA ALA A 56 5.73 -1.98 -8.38
C ALA A 56 6.82 -1.82 -7.30
N PHE A 57 7.16 -0.58 -6.92
CA PHE A 57 8.05 -0.31 -5.80
C PHE A 57 7.47 -0.82 -4.47
N CYS A 58 6.19 -0.55 -4.21
CA CYS A 58 5.50 -1.03 -3.01
C CYS A 58 5.47 -2.56 -2.96
N LEU A 59 5.20 -3.22 -4.08
CA LEU A 59 5.23 -4.67 -4.18
C LEU A 59 6.63 -5.24 -3.89
N ALA A 60 7.68 -4.63 -4.44
CA ALA A 60 9.06 -5.05 -4.16
C ALA A 60 9.47 -4.82 -2.70
N CYS A 61 8.91 -3.79 -2.05
CA CYS A 61 9.16 -3.47 -0.65
C CYS A 61 8.42 -4.39 0.32
N ALA A 62 7.13 -4.66 0.07
CA ALA A 62 6.27 -5.43 0.97
C ALA A 62 6.29 -6.94 0.68
N GLY A 63 6.65 -7.34 -0.53
CA GLY A 63 6.80 -8.73 -0.96
C GLY A 63 5.54 -9.38 -1.56
N SER A 64 4.34 -8.90 -1.22
CA SER A 64 3.08 -9.40 -1.80
C SER A 64 2.01 -8.30 -1.89
N PRO A 65 0.98 -8.47 -2.75
CA PRO A 65 -0.14 -7.53 -2.85
C PRO A 65 -0.92 -7.39 -1.53
N GLU A 66 -1.09 -8.47 -0.79
CA GLU A 66 -1.78 -8.46 0.52
C GLU A 66 -1.00 -7.63 1.52
N ALA A 67 0.32 -7.79 1.57
CA ALA A 67 1.20 -6.99 2.43
C ALA A 67 1.23 -5.50 2.03
N VAL A 68 1.05 -5.17 0.74
CA VAL A 68 0.89 -3.78 0.29
C VAL A 68 -0.44 -3.20 0.78
N ALA A 69 -1.52 -3.98 0.73
CA ALA A 69 -2.84 -3.55 1.20
C ALA A 69 -2.82 -3.26 2.71
N ASP A 70 -2.20 -4.16 3.49
CA ASP A 70 -2.10 -4.09 4.95
C ASP A 70 -0.97 -3.16 5.47
N CYS A 71 -0.22 -2.53 4.56
CA CYS A 71 0.87 -1.64 4.92
C CYS A 71 0.37 -0.40 5.69
N SER A 72 0.91 -0.16 6.89
CA SER A 72 0.59 0.98 7.78
C SER A 72 1.67 2.08 7.79
N ALA A 73 2.48 2.14 6.74
CA ALA A 73 3.58 3.10 6.63
C ALA A 73 3.11 4.54 6.35
N ASP A 74 1.82 4.85 6.43
CA ASP A 74 1.26 6.22 6.48
C ASP A 74 1.49 6.90 7.83
N ILE A 75 1.85 6.14 8.85
CA ILE A 75 2.13 6.64 10.20
C ILE A 75 3.66 6.68 10.40
N PRO A 76 4.21 7.72 11.06
CA PRO A 76 5.63 7.75 11.41
C PRO A 76 6.03 6.54 12.27
N ILE A 77 7.18 5.94 11.98
CA ILE A 77 7.75 4.83 12.76
C ILE A 77 9.04 5.31 13.41
N GLY A 78 8.98 5.63 14.70
CA GLY A 78 10.11 6.21 15.44
C GLY A 78 10.52 7.57 14.86
N ALA A 79 11.78 7.69 14.43
CA ALA A 79 12.30 8.90 13.80
C ALA A 79 12.04 8.97 12.27
N GLN A 80 11.48 7.90 11.68
CA GLN A 80 11.20 7.87 10.24
C GLN A 80 9.87 8.58 9.95
N PRO A 81 9.85 9.53 8.99
CA PRO A 81 8.60 10.15 8.55
C PRO A 81 7.71 9.11 7.85
N PRO A 82 6.41 9.42 7.66
CA PRO A 82 5.52 8.53 6.93
C PRO A 82 6.01 8.31 5.50
N CYS A 83 5.79 7.11 4.99
CA CYS A 83 6.21 6.68 3.66
C CYS A 83 5.46 7.49 2.60
N PRO A 84 6.17 8.24 1.73
CA PRO A 84 5.53 9.07 0.72
C PRO A 84 4.80 8.27 -0.37
N ALA A 85 5.13 6.97 -0.54
CA ALA A 85 4.49 6.10 -1.50
C ALA A 85 3.09 5.63 -1.06
N HIS A 86 2.77 5.71 0.24
CA HIS A 86 1.64 5.00 0.81
C HIS A 86 0.30 5.37 0.17
N SER A 87 0.04 6.66 -0.03
CA SER A 87 -1.20 7.16 -0.66
C SER A 87 -1.37 6.73 -2.13
N PHE A 88 -0.28 6.30 -2.76
CA PHE A 88 -0.22 5.91 -4.17
C PHE A 88 0.15 4.43 -4.32
N ARG A 89 0.00 3.60 -3.28
CA ARG A 89 0.39 2.19 -3.35
C ARG A 89 -0.61 1.32 -4.11
N MET A 90 -1.88 1.72 -4.08
CA MET A 90 -2.97 1.07 -4.81
C MET A 90 -3.36 1.98 -5.98
N PRO A 91 -3.41 1.47 -7.22
CA PRO A 91 -3.99 2.23 -8.32
C PRO A 91 -5.46 2.50 -8.00
N GLU A 92 -5.91 3.73 -8.22
CA GLU A 92 -7.33 4.04 -8.16
C GLU A 92 -8.02 3.24 -9.27
N GLU A 93 -8.90 2.32 -8.89
CA GLU A 93 -9.77 1.63 -9.84
C GLU A 93 -10.72 2.65 -10.44
N THR A 94 -10.29 3.34 -11.50
CA THR A 94 -11.19 4.17 -12.28
C THR A 94 -12.20 3.20 -12.88
N PRO A 95 -13.50 3.29 -12.55
CA PRO A 95 -14.49 2.42 -13.16
C PRO A 95 -14.44 2.72 -14.65
N LEU A 96 -13.87 1.80 -15.43
CA LEU A 96 -13.97 1.89 -16.88
C LEU A 96 -15.47 1.96 -17.17
N PRO A 97 -15.97 3.01 -17.84
CA PRO A 97 -17.33 2.97 -18.34
C PRO A 97 -17.37 1.76 -19.27
N GLN A 98 -17.98 0.67 -18.79
CA GLN A 98 -18.23 -0.51 -19.60
C GLN A 98 -19.10 -0.01 -20.74
N LEU A 99 -18.47 0.23 -21.89
CA LEU A 99 -19.16 0.55 -23.11
C LEU A 99 -19.76 -0.77 -23.59
N VAL A 100 -20.80 -1.20 -22.89
CA VAL A 100 -21.65 -2.31 -23.28
C VAL A 100 -22.20 -1.90 -24.63
N ARG A 101 -21.60 -2.42 -25.71
CA ARG A 101 -22.21 -2.32 -27.02
C ARG A 101 -23.58 -2.97 -26.90
N PRO A 102 -24.69 -2.24 -27.11
CA PRO A 102 -26.00 -2.86 -27.18
C PRO A 102 -25.93 -3.91 -28.28
N LEU A 103 -26.12 -5.19 -27.93
CA LEU A 103 -26.31 -6.22 -28.94
C LEU A 103 -27.59 -5.88 -29.71
N PRO A 104 -27.56 -5.81 -31.05
CA PRO A 104 -28.77 -5.60 -31.83
C PRO A 104 -29.74 -6.75 -31.56
N GLY A 105 -30.89 -6.46 -30.93
CA GLY A 105 -32.00 -7.43 -30.81
C GLY A 105 -32.52 -7.74 -29.40
N LEU A 106 -31.96 -7.15 -28.34
CA LEU A 106 -32.51 -7.28 -26.98
C LEU A 106 -33.11 -5.94 -26.54
N GLY A 107 -34.44 -5.93 -26.38
CA GLY A 107 -35.26 -4.74 -26.17
C GLY A 107 -34.84 -3.89 -24.96
N ALA A 108 -35.14 -2.59 -25.07
CA ALA A 108 -34.87 -1.59 -24.05
C ALA A 108 -35.47 -1.99 -22.69
N ALA A 109 -34.63 -2.16 -21.68
CA ALA A 109 -35.07 -2.20 -20.30
C ALA A 109 -35.11 -0.77 -19.75
N CYS A 110 -36.29 -0.39 -19.26
CA CYS A 110 -36.63 0.93 -18.75
C CYS A 110 -35.66 1.43 -17.67
N GLU A 111 -35.24 2.68 -17.83
CA GLU A 111 -34.66 3.49 -16.77
C GLU A 111 -35.74 3.74 -15.71
N GLN A 112 -35.52 3.26 -14.48
CA GLN A 112 -36.26 3.74 -13.32
C GLN A 112 -35.27 4.42 -12.39
N GLY A 113 -35.19 5.74 -12.54
CA GLY A 113 -34.72 6.60 -11.47
C GLY A 113 -35.70 6.55 -10.30
N ALA A 114 -35.17 6.49 -9.08
CA ALA A 114 -35.93 6.86 -7.89
C ALA A 114 -35.01 7.55 -6.88
N LYS A 115 -35.39 8.79 -6.58
CA LYS A 115 -34.83 9.66 -5.56
C LYS A 115 -35.36 9.25 -4.17
N SER A 116 -34.50 9.38 -3.16
CA SER A 116 -34.69 9.98 -1.82
C SER A 116 -35.99 9.78 -1.00
N GLY A 117 -35.80 9.51 0.30
CA GLY A 117 -36.74 9.73 1.42
C GLY A 117 -37.38 8.44 1.96
N SER A 118 -37.84 8.31 3.21
CA SER A 118 -37.86 9.10 4.44
C SER A 118 -38.78 8.32 5.43
N ARG A 119 -38.45 8.29 6.74
CA ARG A 119 -39.33 7.92 7.90
C ARG A 119 -39.79 6.45 8.00
N LYS A 120 -40.13 5.85 9.15
CA LYS A 120 -39.93 6.04 10.61
C LYS A 120 -40.68 4.86 11.28
N ASP A 121 -40.23 4.46 12.47
CA ASP A 121 -40.95 3.75 13.56
C ASP A 121 -41.41 2.28 13.39
N GLY A 122 -41.12 1.47 14.42
CA GLY A 122 -41.72 0.14 14.63
C GLY A 122 -40.97 -0.75 15.62
N ASN A 123 -41.14 -0.48 16.91
CA ASN A 123 -40.58 -1.17 18.08
C ASN A 123 -41.17 -2.58 18.27
N PHE A 124 -40.37 -3.61 18.62
CA PHE A 124 -40.87 -4.84 19.28
C PHE A 124 -39.84 -5.51 20.20
N VAL A 125 -40.04 -5.29 21.51
CA VAL A 125 -39.93 -6.18 22.70
C VAL A 125 -38.99 -7.40 22.64
N GLY A 126 -38.06 -7.49 23.62
CA GLY A 126 -37.22 -8.66 23.96
C GLY A 126 -37.98 -9.84 24.59
N PRO A 127 -37.41 -10.73 25.45
CA PRO A 127 -36.08 -10.72 26.08
C PRO A 127 -35.34 -12.09 26.03
N ASP A 128 -34.17 -12.15 26.68
CA ASP A 128 -33.48 -13.31 27.26
C ASP A 128 -33.20 -14.57 26.42
N GLY A 129 -31.91 -14.86 26.21
CA GLY A 129 -31.49 -16.17 25.70
C GLY A 129 -30.01 -16.29 25.37
N MET A 130 -29.11 -16.01 26.32
CA MET A 130 -27.72 -16.47 26.24
C MET A 130 -27.67 -17.98 26.51
N PRO A 131 -26.92 -18.73 25.69
CA PRO A 131 -26.02 -19.72 26.25
C PRO A 131 -24.58 -19.46 25.81
N GLN A 132 -23.70 -19.32 26.80
CA GLN A 132 -22.27 -19.62 26.68
C GLN A 132 -22.12 -21.09 26.24
N VAL A 133 -21.09 -21.54 25.52
CA VAL A 133 -19.66 -21.81 25.88
C VAL A 133 -19.01 -22.41 24.57
N PRO A 134 -17.71 -22.79 24.49
CA PRO A 134 -16.48 -22.38 25.19
C PRO A 134 -15.35 -21.93 24.23
N ALA A 135 -14.53 -20.98 24.67
CA ALA A 135 -13.22 -20.72 24.09
C ALA A 135 -12.23 -21.79 24.59
N ALA A 136 -11.91 -22.76 23.72
CA ALA A 136 -10.85 -23.72 23.94
C ALA A 136 -9.69 -23.46 22.96
N LEU A 137 -8.48 -23.47 23.51
CA LEU A 137 -7.21 -23.82 22.86
C LEU A 137 -6.63 -22.84 21.82
N ASN A 138 -5.77 -21.94 22.30
CA ASN A 138 -4.34 -22.04 21.98
C ASN A 138 -3.49 -21.13 22.88
N GLN A 139 -3.14 -21.64 24.06
CA GLN A 139 -1.89 -21.23 24.70
C GLN A 139 -0.76 -21.99 23.99
N LEU A 140 -0.11 -21.35 23.01
CA LEU A 140 1.18 -21.83 22.55
C LEU A 140 2.27 -21.09 23.32
N ARG A 141 2.83 -21.82 24.29
CA ARG A 141 4.10 -21.53 24.97
C ARG A 141 5.19 -21.16 23.95
N HIS A 142 5.71 -19.95 24.02
CA HIS A 142 7.07 -19.67 23.56
C HIS A 142 8.02 -19.92 24.73
N GLU A 143 8.44 -21.18 24.86
CA GLU A 143 9.63 -21.54 25.62
C GLU A 143 10.84 -21.53 24.69
N GLN A 144 11.89 -20.85 25.16
CA GLN A 144 13.30 -21.16 24.95
C GLN A 144 13.86 -21.10 23.52
N LEU A 145 14.48 -19.97 23.17
CA LEU A 145 15.60 -19.92 22.22
C LEU A 145 16.40 -18.63 22.43
N ALA A 146 17.46 -18.72 23.26
CA ALA A 146 18.70 -17.96 23.11
C ALA A 146 19.70 -18.39 24.20
N ALA A 147 20.27 -19.59 24.05
CA ALA A 147 21.57 -19.86 24.63
C ALA A 147 22.60 -19.02 23.87
N ILE A 148 23.02 -17.92 24.48
CA ILE A 148 24.12 -17.07 24.00
C ILE A 148 25.41 -17.83 24.26
N ILE A 149 26.04 -18.34 23.21
CA ILE A 149 27.43 -18.80 23.25
C ILE A 149 28.32 -17.58 22.94
N PRO A 150 29.13 -17.06 23.87
CA PRO A 150 30.14 -16.06 23.55
C PRO A 150 31.36 -16.78 22.96
N GLY A 151 31.38 -16.90 21.63
CA GLY A 151 32.51 -17.43 20.88
C GLY A 151 33.46 -16.33 20.43
N ARG A 152 34.59 -16.22 21.15
CA ARG A 152 35.95 -15.93 20.66
C ARG A 152 36.24 -14.58 19.96
N ALA A 153 37.02 -13.74 20.66
CA ALA A 153 37.68 -12.56 20.10
C ALA A 153 38.72 -12.92 19.02
N PRO A 154 38.94 -12.07 17.99
CA PRO A 154 40.03 -12.23 17.05
C PRO A 154 41.38 -11.81 17.68
N GLU A 155 42.40 -12.64 17.51
CA GLU A 155 43.78 -12.32 17.88
C GLU A 155 44.29 -11.14 17.06
N ALA A 156 44.92 -10.19 17.75
CA ALA A 156 45.63 -9.07 17.16
C ALA A 156 46.87 -9.58 16.40
N LEU A 157 47.01 -9.17 15.15
CA LEU A 157 48.26 -9.27 14.39
C LEU A 157 49.15 -8.09 14.78
N ASP A 158 50.30 -8.41 15.37
CA ASP A 158 51.48 -7.56 15.54
C ASP A 158 52.16 -7.41 14.16
N ILE A 159 52.18 -6.18 13.61
CA ILE A 159 53.08 -5.75 12.52
C ILE A 159 53.46 -4.29 12.76
#